data_AF-A0A8S0YZW6-F1
#
_entry.id   AF-A0A8S0YZW6-F1
#
_cell.length_a   1.000
_cell.length_b   1.000
_cell.length_c   1.000
_cell.angle_alpha   90.00
_cell.angle_beta   90.00
_cell.angle_gamma   90.00
#
_symmetry.space_group_name_H-M   'P 1'
#
loop_
_entity.id
_entity.type
_entity.pdbx_description
1 polymer ?
#
loop_
_entity_poly.entity_id
_entity_poly.type
_entity_poly.pdbx_seq_one_letter_code
_entity_poly.pdbx_strand_id
1 'polypeptide(L)'
;NLYDCRRVVGGTVTNVFEYPSVAAVLKHYHSRTCHYYSQVCAGTIINERHVLSAAHCFVCQETDRKLSPQIFRIRVGSSTAHFSGFTHDINTIIIHPDWNADTYDSDIAIMFTASNIAYSTSVQPAVLPHTNYQLQDNEPVWAIGWGYTAEGGAPSEKLRHVKIWTINHTTLIKQAASDQRERDLD
;
A
#
# COMPACT_ATOMS: atom_id res chain seq x y z
N ASN A 1 14.18 -25.55 14.25
CA ASN A 1 14.28 -25.56 12.78
C ASN A 1 12.92 -25.21 12.11
N LEU A 2 12.19 -24.23 12.63
CA LEU A 2 10.86 -23.85 12.13
C LEU A 2 10.60 -22.35 12.40
N TYR A 3 11.33 -21.46 11.75
CA TYR A 3 10.92 -20.05 11.69
C TYR A 3 11.19 -19.54 10.28
N ASP A 4 10.22 -19.81 9.43
CA ASP A 4 10.05 -19.13 8.16
C ASP A 4 9.28 -17.85 8.48
N CYS A 5 9.97 -16.71 8.49
CA CYS A 5 9.36 -15.39 8.58
C CYS A 5 8.62 -15.14 7.25
N ARG A 6 7.54 -15.89 7.02
CA ARG A 6 6.71 -15.76 5.83
C ARG A 6 5.99 -14.42 5.92
N ARG A 7 6.63 -13.38 5.39
CA ARG A 7 5.89 -12.34 4.65
C ARG A 7 4.87 -13.06 3.79
N VAL A 8 3.71 -12.46 3.55
CA VAL A 8 2.73 -13.03 2.62
C VAL A 8 3.33 -13.02 1.21
N VAL A 9 4.07 -14.08 0.93
CA VAL A 9 4.85 -14.36 -0.26
C VAL A 9 4.07 -15.43 -0.98
N GLY A 10 3.57 -15.07 -2.16
CA GLY A 10 2.61 -15.89 -2.86
C GLY A 10 1.22 -15.25 -2.83
N GLY A 11 0.52 -15.47 -3.94
CA GLY A 11 -0.72 -14.84 -4.31
C GLY A 11 -0.95 -15.14 -5.77
N THR A 12 -2.20 -15.21 -6.18
CA THR A 12 -2.56 -15.48 -7.58
C THR A 12 -2.59 -14.18 -8.37
N VAL A 13 -2.27 -14.27 -9.66
CA VAL A 13 -2.45 -13.13 -10.57
C VAL A 13 -3.93 -12.81 -10.64
N THR A 14 -4.27 -11.54 -10.48
CA THR A 14 -5.64 -11.01 -10.62
C THR A 14 -5.62 -9.84 -11.62
N ASN A 15 -6.75 -9.18 -11.77
CA ASN A 15 -6.96 -8.05 -12.66
C ASN A 15 -7.67 -6.91 -11.92
N VAL A 16 -7.50 -5.71 -12.45
CA VAL A 16 -8.06 -4.49 -11.87
C VAL A 16 -9.59 -4.42 -11.92
N PHE A 17 -10.27 -5.24 -12.73
CA PHE A 17 -11.74 -5.28 -12.75
C PHE A 17 -12.31 -5.96 -11.49
N GLU A 18 -11.54 -6.84 -10.84
CA GLU A 18 -11.89 -7.41 -9.53
C GLU A 18 -11.66 -6.43 -8.38
N TYR A 19 -10.67 -5.54 -8.53
CA TYR A 19 -10.27 -4.59 -7.49
C TYR A 19 -10.14 -3.17 -8.06
N PRO A 20 -11.24 -2.56 -8.52
CA PRO A 20 -11.21 -1.30 -9.28
C PRO A 20 -10.81 -0.08 -8.44
N SER A 21 -10.70 -0.22 -7.11
CA SER A 21 -10.23 0.83 -6.20
C SER A 21 -8.72 0.83 -5.99
N VAL A 22 -7.99 -0.17 -6.50
CA VAL A 22 -6.53 -0.23 -6.32
C VAL A 22 -5.82 0.83 -7.18
N ALA A 23 -4.87 1.52 -6.57
CA ALA A 23 -3.98 2.46 -7.23
C ALA A 23 -2.52 2.06 -6.99
N ALA A 24 -1.68 2.16 -8.01
CA ALA A 24 -0.23 2.10 -7.85
C ALA A 24 0.30 3.50 -7.53
N VAL A 25 1.04 3.64 -6.43
CA VAL A 25 1.79 4.86 -6.11
C VAL A 25 3.15 4.76 -6.77
N LEU A 26 3.42 5.71 -7.66
CA LEU A 26 4.64 5.78 -8.44
C LEU A 26 5.50 6.93 -7.92
N LYS A 27 6.80 6.66 -7.73
CA LYS A 27 7.79 7.67 -7.35
C LYS A 27 8.76 7.89 -8.50
N HIS A 28 9.05 9.15 -8.78
CA HIS A 28 10.05 9.54 -9.76
C HIS A 28 11.45 9.34 -9.18
N TYR A 29 12.27 8.60 -9.91
CA TYR A 29 13.68 8.45 -9.66
C TYR A 29 14.44 9.15 -10.77
N HIS A 30 15.44 9.93 -10.38
CA HIS A 30 16.34 10.60 -11.32
C HIS A 30 17.78 10.21 -11.00
N SER A 31 18.51 9.86 -12.06
CA SER A 31 19.97 9.83 -12.07
C SER A 31 20.46 10.84 -13.11
N ARG A 32 21.78 10.98 -13.27
CA ARG A 32 22.36 11.91 -14.27
C ARG A 32 21.94 11.59 -15.72
N THR A 33 21.46 10.38 -16.01
CA THR A 33 21.18 9.91 -17.37
C THR A 33 19.83 9.21 -17.52
N CYS A 34 19.08 9.00 -16.44
CA CYS A 34 17.82 8.26 -16.49
C CYS A 34 16.78 8.89 -15.57
N HIS A 35 15.58 9.06 -16.12
CA HIS A 35 14.39 9.52 -15.42
C HIS A 35 13.29 8.48 -15.60
N TYR A 36 12.82 7.90 -14.53
CA TYR A 36 11.76 6.90 -14.59
C TYR A 36 10.89 6.94 -13.34
N TYR A 37 9.68 6.41 -13.48
CA TYR A 37 8.77 6.19 -12.37
C TYR A 37 8.78 4.71 -12.00
N SER A 38 8.98 4.42 -10.72
CA SER A 38 8.85 3.07 -10.17
C SER A 38 7.64 3.01 -9.26
N GLN A 39 6.94 1.88 -9.27
CA GLN A 39 5.94 1.59 -8.24
C GLN A 39 6.66 1.42 -6.90
N VAL A 40 6.17 2.11 -5.86
CA VAL A 40 6.77 2.09 -4.51
C VAL A 40 5.77 1.70 -3.42
N CYS A 41 4.50 2.08 -3.60
CA CYS A 41 3.42 1.77 -2.66
C CYS A 41 2.12 1.48 -3.41
N ALA A 42 1.14 0.97 -2.71
CA ALA A 42 -0.24 0.90 -3.19
C ALA A 42 -1.07 2.04 -2.58
N GLY A 43 -2.22 2.32 -3.18
CA GLY A 43 -3.20 3.23 -2.66
C GLY A 43 -4.62 2.76 -2.97
N THR A 44 -5.60 3.39 -2.36
CA THR A 44 -7.03 3.10 -2.53
C THR A 44 -7.76 4.36 -2.97
N ILE A 45 -8.44 4.31 -4.11
CA ILE A 45 -9.31 5.40 -4.57
C ILE A 45 -10.46 5.53 -3.57
N ILE A 46 -10.64 6.71 -2.98
CA ILE A 46 -11.75 6.96 -2.04
C ILE A 46 -12.78 7.94 -2.60
N ASN A 47 -12.40 8.75 -3.61
CA ASN A 47 -13.33 9.52 -4.43
C ASN A 47 -12.65 9.98 -5.74
N GLU A 48 -13.28 10.88 -6.49
CA GLU A 48 -12.80 11.36 -7.81
C GLU A 48 -11.49 12.15 -7.75
N ARG A 49 -10.98 12.50 -6.56
CA ARG A 49 -9.77 13.31 -6.39
C ARG A 49 -8.81 12.83 -5.33
N HIS A 50 -9.21 11.85 -4.52
CA HIS A 50 -8.46 11.44 -3.35
C HIS A 50 -8.11 9.95 -3.39
N VAL A 51 -6.86 9.66 -3.06
CA VAL A 51 -6.34 8.30 -2.92
C VAL A 51 -5.73 8.16 -1.53
N LEU A 52 -6.21 7.18 -0.77
CA LEU A 52 -5.71 6.80 0.54
C LEU A 52 -4.45 5.92 0.41
N SER A 53 -3.45 6.13 1.26
CA SER A 53 -2.21 5.35 1.31
C SER A 53 -1.61 5.41 2.71
N ALA A 54 -0.48 4.75 2.92
CA ALA A 54 0.32 4.83 4.15
C ALA A 54 1.17 6.12 4.17
N ALA A 55 1.42 6.67 5.37
CA ALA A 55 2.25 7.85 5.58
C ALA A 55 3.73 7.57 5.26
N HIS A 56 4.24 6.39 5.66
CA HIS A 56 5.65 6.01 5.46
C HIS A 56 6.07 6.05 3.98
N CYS A 57 5.13 5.93 3.03
CA CYS A 57 5.39 6.03 1.60
C CYS A 57 5.87 7.42 1.15
N PHE A 58 5.56 8.46 1.94
CA PHE A 58 5.73 9.87 1.56
C PHE A 58 6.73 10.62 2.44
N VAL A 59 7.49 9.90 3.27
CA VAL A 59 8.58 10.44 4.07
C VAL A 59 9.90 9.77 3.70
N CYS A 60 11.01 10.46 3.96
CA CYS A 60 12.34 9.88 3.90
C CYS A 60 12.57 9.05 5.17
N GLN A 61 12.87 7.75 5.04
CA GLN A 61 12.95 6.84 6.20
C GLN A 61 14.03 7.27 7.21
N GLU A 62 15.11 7.90 6.75
CA GLU A 62 16.25 8.30 7.59
C GLU A 62 16.04 9.63 8.30
N THR A 63 15.18 10.50 7.76
CA THR A 63 15.04 11.89 8.24
C THR A 63 13.62 12.27 8.64
N ASP A 64 12.66 11.35 8.43
CA ASP A 64 11.21 11.56 8.53
C ASP A 64 10.70 12.79 7.75
N ARG A 65 11.51 13.29 6.82
CA ARG A 65 11.15 14.48 6.06
C ARG A 65 10.13 14.12 5.00
N LYS A 66 8.99 14.81 5.03
CA LYS A 66 7.98 14.74 3.97
C LYS A 66 8.57 15.04 2.60
N LEU A 67 8.31 14.14 1.67
CA LEU A 67 8.73 14.22 0.28
C LEU A 67 7.78 15.13 -0.52
N SER A 68 8.30 15.75 -1.57
CA SER A 68 7.54 16.65 -2.44
C SER A 68 6.43 15.89 -3.20
N PRO A 69 5.19 16.40 -3.26
CA PRO A 69 4.12 15.78 -4.05
C PRO A 69 4.47 15.61 -5.54
N GLN A 70 5.28 16.51 -6.10
CA GLN A 70 5.62 16.55 -7.53
C GLN A 70 6.46 15.37 -7.99
N ILE A 71 7.10 14.64 -7.06
CA ILE A 71 7.82 13.41 -7.40
C ILE A 71 6.91 12.18 -7.40
N PHE A 72 5.62 12.33 -7.09
CA PHE A 72 4.66 11.23 -7.05
C PHE A 72 3.61 11.33 -8.16
N ARG A 73 3.17 10.15 -8.60
CA ARG A 73 1.99 9.93 -9.44
C ARG A 73 1.19 8.78 -8.86
N ILE A 74 -0.10 8.74 -9.14
CA ILE A 74 -0.89 7.53 -9.00
C ILE A 74 -1.27 6.98 -10.38
N ARG A 75 -1.27 5.65 -10.50
CA ARG A 75 -1.81 4.93 -11.66
C ARG A 75 -3.03 4.13 -11.22
N VAL A 76 -4.15 4.30 -11.92
CA VAL A 76 -5.42 3.60 -11.68
C VAL A 76 -5.83 2.83 -12.94
N GLY A 77 -6.72 1.84 -12.78
CA GLY A 77 -7.27 1.10 -13.92
C GLY A 77 -6.24 0.21 -14.64
N SER A 78 -5.17 -0.18 -13.95
CA SER A 78 -4.11 -1.02 -14.50
C SER A 78 -3.97 -2.31 -13.71
N SER A 79 -3.73 -3.42 -14.40
CA SER A 79 -3.30 -4.69 -13.80
C SER A 79 -1.77 -4.84 -13.81
N THR A 80 -1.04 -3.83 -14.29
CA THR A 80 0.42 -3.85 -14.45
C THR A 80 1.07 -2.68 -13.72
N ALA A 81 2.14 -2.95 -12.96
CA ALA A 81 2.79 -1.96 -12.10
C ALA A 81 3.35 -0.78 -12.91
N HIS A 82 3.93 -1.03 -14.10
CA HIS A 82 4.67 -0.03 -14.86
C HIS A 82 3.97 0.44 -16.14
N PHE A 83 3.01 -0.33 -16.66
CA PHE A 83 2.34 -0.04 -17.93
C PHE A 83 0.83 0.12 -17.79
N SER A 84 0.18 0.60 -18.86
CA SER A 84 -1.28 0.76 -19.00
C SER A 84 -1.95 1.61 -17.91
N GLY A 85 -3.29 1.66 -17.93
CA GLY A 85 -4.10 2.47 -17.03
C GLY A 85 -3.96 3.98 -17.24
N PHE A 86 -4.40 4.74 -16.25
CA PHE A 86 -4.41 6.20 -16.26
C PHE A 86 -3.54 6.75 -15.15
N THR A 87 -2.65 7.67 -15.47
CA THR A 87 -1.76 8.31 -14.51
C THR A 87 -2.24 9.71 -14.15
N HIS A 88 -2.21 10.04 -12.87
CA HIS A 88 -2.53 11.36 -12.36
C HIS A 88 -1.36 11.89 -11.53
N ASP A 89 -0.95 13.13 -11.81
CA ASP A 89 0.00 13.86 -10.97
C ASP A 89 -0.63 14.21 -9.62
N ILE A 90 0.20 14.33 -8.59
CA ILE A 90 -0.25 14.65 -7.23
C ILE A 90 -0.02 16.13 -6.92
N ASN A 91 -1.08 16.82 -6.56
CA ASN A 91 -1.03 18.23 -6.16
C ASN A 91 -0.67 18.38 -4.69
N THR A 92 -1.24 17.54 -3.83
CA THR A 92 -1.08 17.64 -2.38
C THR A 92 -1.04 16.26 -1.75
N ILE A 93 -0.23 16.11 -0.72
CA ILE A 93 -0.21 14.93 0.15
C ILE A 93 -0.47 15.44 1.56
N ILE A 94 -1.44 14.87 2.26
CA ILE A 94 -1.69 15.13 3.68
C ILE A 94 -1.29 13.87 4.44
N ILE A 95 -0.29 13.99 5.30
CA ILE A 95 0.11 12.95 6.25
C ILE A 95 -0.67 13.18 7.54
N HIS A 96 -1.11 12.12 8.20
CA HIS A 96 -1.79 12.25 9.48
C HIS A 96 -0.94 13.04 10.47
N PRO A 97 -1.51 14.02 11.21
CA PRO A 97 -0.73 14.86 12.14
C PRO A 97 -0.07 14.05 13.26
N ASP A 98 -0.64 12.90 13.62
CA ASP A 98 -0.13 12.03 14.67
C ASP A 98 0.80 10.91 14.15
N TRP A 99 1.22 10.98 12.87
CA TRP A 99 2.21 10.03 12.32
C TRP A 99 3.47 9.99 13.19
N ASN A 100 3.91 8.76 13.52
CA ASN A 100 5.13 8.53 14.27
C ASN A 100 6.02 7.51 13.53
N ALA A 101 7.19 7.95 13.09
CA ALA A 101 8.12 7.11 12.33
C ALA A 101 8.77 5.98 13.15
N ASP A 102 8.86 6.12 14.48
CA ASP A 102 9.46 5.10 15.35
C ASP A 102 8.49 3.96 15.63
N THR A 103 7.20 4.28 15.81
CA THR A 103 6.16 3.30 16.17
C THR A 103 5.28 2.87 15.00
N TYR A 104 5.33 3.59 13.87
CA TYR A 104 4.39 3.49 12.76
C TYR A 104 2.92 3.75 13.17
N ASP A 105 2.72 4.45 14.29
CA ASP A 105 1.38 4.87 14.69
C ASP A 105 0.87 5.94 13.72
N SER A 106 -0.45 5.91 13.45
CA SER A 106 -1.10 6.76 12.46
C SER A 106 -0.45 6.75 11.07
N ASP A 107 -0.04 5.56 10.58
CA ASP A 107 0.53 5.35 9.25
C ASP A 107 -0.51 5.52 8.12
N ILE A 108 -1.03 6.73 7.95
CA ILE A 108 -2.08 7.06 7.01
C ILE A 108 -1.83 8.42 6.35
N ALA A 109 -2.04 8.48 5.04
CA ALA A 109 -1.93 9.68 4.24
C ALA A 109 -2.97 9.70 3.12
N ILE A 110 -3.35 10.91 2.70
CA ILE A 110 -4.26 11.14 1.57
C ILE A 110 -3.50 11.93 0.49
N MET A 111 -3.50 11.40 -0.73
CA MET A 111 -3.03 12.09 -1.92
C MET A 111 -4.20 12.75 -2.64
N PHE A 112 -4.01 13.99 -3.06
CA PHE A 112 -4.95 14.79 -3.83
C PHE A 112 -4.44 14.89 -5.26
N THR A 113 -5.18 14.32 -6.21
CA THR A 113 -4.79 14.33 -7.62
C THR A 113 -4.99 15.71 -8.24
N ALA A 114 -4.12 16.06 -9.18
CA ALA A 114 -4.22 17.29 -9.95
C ALA A 114 -5.42 17.30 -10.91
N SER A 115 -5.82 16.12 -11.41
CA SER A 115 -6.97 15.93 -12.29
C SER A 115 -7.98 14.93 -11.70
N ASN A 116 -9.25 15.05 -12.12
CA ASN A 116 -10.29 14.11 -11.72
C ASN A 116 -9.98 12.69 -12.22
N ILE A 117 -10.20 11.70 -11.35
CA ILE A 117 -10.17 10.28 -11.65
C ILE A 117 -11.52 9.94 -12.29
N ALA A 118 -11.50 9.62 -13.58
CA ALA A 118 -12.71 9.20 -14.30
C ALA A 118 -13.05 7.75 -13.96
N TYR A 119 -14.27 7.52 -13.47
CA TYR A 119 -14.74 6.18 -13.13
C TYR A 119 -15.06 5.35 -14.37
N SER A 120 -14.81 4.04 -14.24
CA SER A 120 -15.04 3.04 -15.27
C SER A 120 -15.16 1.65 -14.63
N THR A 121 -15.30 0.59 -15.43
CA THR A 121 -15.35 -0.79 -14.90
C THR A 121 -14.05 -1.23 -14.22
N SER A 122 -12.92 -0.55 -14.49
CA SER A 122 -11.62 -0.81 -13.86
C SER A 122 -11.20 0.28 -12.88
N VAL A 123 -12.03 1.31 -12.65
CA VAL A 123 -11.71 2.45 -11.78
C VAL A 123 -12.96 2.84 -11.00
N GLN A 124 -12.98 2.53 -9.71
CA GLN A 124 -14.10 2.84 -8.80
C GLN A 124 -13.56 3.19 -7.42
N PRO A 125 -14.26 4.02 -6.64
CA PRO A 125 -13.88 4.26 -5.26
C PRO A 125 -14.18 3.04 -4.38
N ALA A 126 -13.38 2.84 -3.34
CA ALA A 126 -13.69 1.90 -2.26
C ALA A 126 -14.77 2.51 -1.33
N VAL A 127 -15.57 1.64 -0.73
CA VAL A 127 -16.45 2.02 0.38
C VAL A 127 -15.60 2.10 1.64
N LEU A 128 -15.64 3.25 2.32
CA LEU A 128 -15.01 3.41 3.62
C LEU A 128 -15.93 2.84 4.71
N PRO A 129 -15.37 2.12 5.69
CA PRO A 129 -16.14 1.67 6.84
C PRO A 129 -16.64 2.87 7.67
N HIS A 130 -17.75 2.68 8.36
CA HIS A 130 -18.22 3.64 9.35
C HIS A 130 -17.26 3.70 10.55
N THR A 131 -17.36 4.77 11.33
CA THR A 131 -16.59 4.90 12.58
C THR A 131 -16.90 3.72 13.52
N ASN A 132 -15.86 3.20 14.16
CA ASN A 132 -15.92 2.04 15.06
C ASN A 132 -16.35 0.72 14.39
N TYR A 133 -16.24 0.61 13.07
CA TYR A 133 -16.40 -0.68 12.40
C TYR A 133 -15.37 -1.67 12.93
N GLN A 134 -15.84 -2.81 13.42
CA GLN A 134 -14.99 -3.89 13.88
C GLN A 134 -14.98 -5.01 12.84
N LEU A 135 -13.79 -5.32 12.33
CA LEU A 135 -13.57 -6.53 11.56
C LEU A 135 -13.72 -7.73 12.51
N GLN A 136 -14.49 -8.73 12.08
CA GLN A 136 -14.62 -9.96 12.84
C GLN A 136 -13.29 -10.72 12.87
N ASP A 137 -13.07 -11.47 13.94
CA ASP A 137 -11.92 -12.37 14.04
C ASP A 137 -12.05 -13.53 13.05
N ASN A 138 -10.93 -13.96 12.47
CA ASN A 138 -10.90 -15.02 11.46
C ASN A 138 -11.85 -14.74 10.27
N GLU A 139 -11.99 -13.48 9.89
CA GLU A 139 -12.67 -13.08 8.66
C GLU A 139 -11.66 -13.12 7.50
N PRO A 140 -12.00 -13.75 6.37
CA PRO A 140 -11.14 -13.75 5.21
C PRO A 140 -11.13 -12.37 4.55
N VAL A 141 -9.97 -11.74 4.49
CA VAL A 141 -9.74 -10.48 3.78
C VAL A 141 -8.71 -10.66 2.67
N TRP A 142 -8.66 -9.72 1.74
CA TRP A 142 -7.75 -9.77 0.61
C TRP A 142 -6.72 -8.65 0.69
N ALA A 143 -5.45 -9.01 0.55
CA ALA A 143 -4.39 -8.05 0.28
C ALA A 143 -4.12 -8.05 -1.24
N ILE A 144 -4.05 -6.85 -1.84
CA ILE A 144 -3.93 -6.67 -3.29
C ILE A 144 -2.76 -5.72 -3.58
N GLY A 145 -1.94 -6.05 -4.57
CA GLY A 145 -0.87 -5.16 -5.03
C GLY A 145 0.16 -5.81 -5.95
N TRP A 146 1.28 -5.10 -6.12
CA TRP A 146 2.41 -5.45 -7.00
C TRP A 146 3.68 -5.81 -6.20
N GLY A 147 3.52 -6.22 -4.94
CA GLY A 147 4.63 -6.49 -4.03
C GLY A 147 5.49 -7.69 -4.42
N TYR A 148 6.50 -7.95 -3.58
CA TYR A 148 7.40 -9.09 -3.70
C TYR A 148 6.65 -10.43 -3.70
N THR A 149 7.05 -11.31 -4.61
CA THR A 149 6.47 -12.66 -4.76
C THR A 149 7.35 -13.77 -4.19
N ALA A 150 8.56 -13.42 -3.76
CA ALA A 150 9.54 -14.24 -3.06
C ALA A 150 10.32 -13.33 -2.10
N GLU A 151 10.80 -13.86 -0.98
CA GLU A 151 11.77 -13.15 -0.14
C GLU A 151 13.04 -12.86 -0.95
N GLY A 152 13.55 -11.62 -0.87
CA GLY A 152 14.69 -11.16 -1.68
C GLY A 152 14.45 -11.11 -3.20
N GLY A 153 13.23 -11.42 -3.66
CA GLY A 153 12.88 -11.41 -5.09
C GLY A 153 12.64 -10.02 -5.64
N ALA A 154 12.09 -9.94 -6.87
CA ALA A 154 11.61 -8.68 -7.43
C ALA A 154 10.11 -8.47 -7.13
N PRO A 155 9.63 -7.21 -7.05
CA PRO A 155 8.20 -6.91 -7.05
C PRO A 155 7.53 -7.44 -8.33
N SER A 156 6.24 -7.78 -8.24
CA SER A 156 5.50 -8.33 -9.37
C SER A 156 5.08 -7.26 -10.35
N GLU A 157 5.35 -7.44 -11.64
CA GLU A 157 4.75 -6.57 -12.66
C GLU A 157 3.23 -6.73 -12.73
N LYS A 158 2.71 -7.94 -12.49
CA LYS A 158 1.27 -8.23 -12.56
C LYS A 158 0.62 -8.01 -11.21
N LEU A 159 -0.59 -7.46 -11.21
CA LEU A 159 -1.41 -7.32 -10.01
C LEU A 159 -1.68 -8.71 -9.43
N ARG A 160 -1.51 -8.83 -8.12
CA ARG A 160 -1.77 -10.07 -7.39
C ARG A 160 -2.66 -9.79 -6.20
N HIS A 161 -3.37 -10.83 -5.80
CA HIS A 161 -4.10 -10.84 -4.55
C HIS A 161 -3.74 -12.08 -3.73
N VAL A 162 -3.96 -11.99 -2.44
CA VAL A 162 -3.81 -13.11 -1.52
C VAL A 162 -4.87 -13.01 -0.44
N LYS A 163 -5.54 -14.13 -0.17
CA LYS A 163 -6.48 -14.26 0.92
C LYS A 163 -5.68 -14.43 2.21
N ILE A 164 -5.95 -13.57 3.18
CA ILE A 164 -5.43 -13.63 4.55
C ILE A 164 -6.60 -13.63 5.53
N TRP A 165 -6.32 -13.96 6.78
CA TRP A 165 -7.33 -14.05 7.83
C TRP A 165 -7.04 -12.99 8.89
N THR A 166 -8.07 -12.28 9.33
CA THR A 166 -7.94 -11.34 10.45
C THR A 166 -7.62 -12.11 11.73
N ILE A 167 -6.78 -11.53 12.57
CA ILE A 167 -6.41 -12.08 13.88
C ILE A 167 -6.84 -11.08 14.94
N ASN A 168 -7.43 -11.59 16.02
CA ASN A 168 -7.82 -10.77 17.16
C ASN A 168 -6.63 -9.99 17.72
N HIS A 169 -6.83 -8.71 18.01
CA HIS A 169 -5.79 -7.81 18.51
C HIS A 169 -5.12 -8.32 19.80
N THR A 170 -5.90 -8.85 20.76
CA THR A 170 -5.36 -9.41 22.00
C THR A 170 -4.53 -10.66 21.74
N THR A 171 -4.93 -11.50 20.79
CA THR A 171 -4.16 -12.68 20.37
C THR A 171 -2.85 -12.26 19.71
N LEU A 172 -2.90 -11.26 18.83
CA LEU A 172 -1.73 -10.75 18.12
C LEU A 172 -0.69 -10.15 19.08
N ILE A 173 -1.10 -9.35 20.07
CA ILE A 173 -0.18 -8.79 21.08
C ILE A 173 0.52 -9.90 21.87
N LYS A 174 -0.22 -10.93 22.29
CA LYS A 174 0.35 -12.05 23.04
C LYS A 174 1.39 -12.81 22.22
N GLN A 175 1.09 -13.03 20.94
CA GLN A 175 1.97 -13.73 20.02
C GLN A 175 3.22 -12.91 19.67
N ALA A 176 3.06 -11.60 19.42
CA ALA A 176 4.20 -10.71 19.21
C ALA A 176 5.13 -10.64 20.44
N ALA A 177 4.54 -10.61 21.65
CA ALA A 177 5.32 -10.61 22.89
C ALA A 177 6.06 -11.93 23.14
N SER A 178 5.47 -13.09 22.79
CA SER A 178 6.18 -14.37 22.85
C SER A 178 7.33 -14.42 21.86
N ASP A 179 7.10 -13.97 20.63
CA ASP A 179 8.11 -14.02 19.56
C ASP A 179 9.29 -13.07 19.85
N GLN A 180 9.03 -11.91 20.46
CA GLN A 180 10.10 -11.01 20.90
C GLN A 180 10.93 -11.63 22.03
N ARG A 181 10.27 -12.29 22.99
CA ARG A 181 10.95 -12.96 24.10
C ARG A 181 11.84 -14.10 23.62
N GLU A 182 11.43 -14.84 22.57
CA GLU A 182 12.27 -15.87 21.96
C GLU A 182 13.50 -15.26 21.27
N ARG A 183 13.34 -14.13 20.54
CA ARG A 183 14.47 -13.43 19.91
C ARG A 183 15.48 -12.84 20.89
N ASP A 184 15.03 -12.40 22.07
CA ASP A 184 15.93 -11.83 23.09
C ASP A 184 16.70 -12.92 23.87
N LEU A 185 16.38 -14.20 23.66
CA LEU A 185 17.04 -15.35 24.28
C LEU A 185 18.11 -16.02 23.39
N ASP A 186 18.18 -15.64 22.10
CA ASP A 186 19.16 -16.09 21.10
C ASP A 186 20.30 -15.06 20.92
#